data_AF-A0A292Q519-F1
#
_entry.id   AF-A0A292Q519-F1
#
_cell.length_a   1.000
_cell.length_b   1.000
_cell.length_c   1.000
_cell.angle_alpha   90.00
_cell.angle_beta   90.00
_cell.angle_gamma   90.00
#
_symmetry.space_group_name_H-M   'P 1'
#
loop_
_entity.id
_entity.type
_entity.pdbx_description
1 polymer ?
#
loop_
_entity_poly.entity_id
_entity_poly.type
_entity_poly.pdbx_seq_one_letter_code
_entity_poly.pdbx_strand_id
1 'polypeptide(L)'
;MTPDELSKILLLDEYQVLNIPQEDFAGLEPHIGTRAYTYRAAIGELRIKVATQIHGTISGWAAGLIREGEAAGAFDSRDLFLISKGRLQGFMGEYEGIIKVPDCAIVPRRRLWPTLVFEFGYAEPYEDLKADVKLLLEGSAGKISKAIIIKLDPLHDGETEIQRGFVEIWHLVDGQATKHGCKKSLFPPPRSHEVQKLELPLGDILRSQLDDLANEGWGRDDTIALYFDPLREYIEEATWRHLVQKGVLECDDESD
;
A
#
# COMPACT_ATOMS: atom_id res chain seq x y z
N MET A 1 9.21 26.43 -5.30
CA MET A 1 9.31 25.42 -6.38
C MET A 1 8.13 25.64 -7.33
N THR A 2 8.34 25.55 -8.64
CA THR A 2 7.28 25.71 -9.64
C THR A 2 6.69 24.35 -10.07
N PRO A 3 5.48 24.30 -10.65
CA PRO A 3 4.92 23.07 -11.20
C PRO A 3 5.81 22.38 -12.25
N ASP A 4 6.53 23.15 -13.07
CA ASP A 4 7.42 22.62 -14.10
C ASP A 4 8.67 21.97 -13.49
N GLU A 5 9.22 22.57 -12.43
CA GLU A 5 10.33 21.98 -11.66
C GLU A 5 9.90 20.67 -11.00
N LEU A 6 8.73 20.66 -10.35
CA LEU A 6 8.18 19.44 -9.75
C LEU A 6 7.97 18.36 -10.82
N SER A 7 7.39 18.70 -11.96
CA SER A 7 7.16 17.75 -13.05
C SER A 7 8.45 17.10 -13.54
N LYS A 8 9.56 17.87 -13.64
CA LYS A 8 10.88 17.33 -14.00
C LYS A 8 11.43 16.38 -12.94
N ILE A 9 11.28 16.71 -11.66
CA ILE A 9 11.68 15.83 -10.55
C ILE A 9 10.90 14.52 -10.58
N LEU A 10 9.59 14.58 -10.85
CA LEU A 10 8.72 13.41 -10.91
C LEU A 10 9.03 12.47 -12.07
N LEU A 11 9.72 12.93 -13.12
CA LEU A 11 10.19 12.11 -14.24
C LEU A 11 11.45 11.30 -13.91
N LEU A 12 12.11 11.56 -12.78
CA LEU A 12 13.28 10.79 -12.35
C LEU A 12 12.90 9.37 -11.90
N ASP A 13 11.62 9.12 -11.61
CA ASP A 13 11.12 7.84 -11.07
C ASP A 13 11.89 7.38 -9.82
N GLU A 14 12.20 8.34 -8.96
CA GLU A 14 12.90 8.15 -7.70
C GLU A 14 12.04 8.55 -6.50
N TYR A 15 12.36 8.02 -5.33
CA TYR A 15 11.76 8.45 -4.07
C TYR A 15 12.23 9.86 -3.74
N GLN A 16 11.30 10.79 -3.52
CA GLN A 16 11.62 12.21 -3.35
C GLN A 16 11.25 12.69 -1.95
N VAL A 17 12.14 13.49 -1.37
CA VAL A 17 11.89 14.26 -0.14
C VAL A 17 12.15 15.72 -0.45
N LEU A 18 11.09 16.52 -0.49
CA LEU A 18 11.11 17.90 -0.96
C LEU A 18 10.69 18.85 0.18
N ASN A 19 11.37 20.00 0.26
CA ASN A 19 10.98 21.09 1.14
C ASN A 19 9.97 21.99 0.42
N ILE A 20 8.70 21.84 0.74
CA ILE A 20 7.55 22.56 0.17
C ILE A 20 6.80 23.28 1.29
N PRO A 21 6.93 24.62 1.41
CA PRO A 21 6.15 25.42 2.34
C PRO A 21 4.64 25.20 2.19
N GLN A 22 3.88 25.40 3.27
CA GLN A 22 2.44 25.13 3.30
C GLN A 22 1.67 25.98 2.29
N GLU A 23 2.07 27.24 2.12
CA GLU A 23 1.52 28.19 1.17
C GLU A 23 1.69 27.74 -0.30
N ASP A 24 2.75 26.98 -0.59
CA ASP A 24 3.07 26.51 -1.95
C ASP A 24 2.39 25.17 -2.26
N PHE A 25 2.16 24.33 -1.24
CA PHE A 25 1.70 22.96 -1.43
C PHE A 25 0.38 22.86 -2.20
N ALA A 26 -0.59 23.74 -1.91
CA ALA A 26 -1.89 23.71 -2.58
C ALA A 26 -1.80 23.93 -4.11
N GLY A 27 -0.81 24.71 -4.57
CA GLY A 27 -0.55 24.92 -5.99
C GLY A 27 0.21 23.77 -6.65
N LEU A 28 0.93 22.97 -5.88
CA LEU A 28 1.78 21.88 -6.37
C LEU A 28 1.13 20.50 -6.29
N GLU A 29 0.25 20.28 -5.32
CA GLU A 29 -0.43 18.99 -5.08
C GLU A 29 -1.09 18.41 -6.35
N PRO A 30 -1.81 19.19 -7.20
CA PRO A 30 -2.41 18.65 -8.42
C PRO A 30 -1.40 18.07 -9.43
N HIS A 31 -0.14 18.51 -9.36
CA HIS A 31 0.93 18.10 -10.27
C HIS A 31 1.67 16.84 -9.82
N ILE A 32 1.45 16.39 -8.57
CA ILE A 32 1.99 15.11 -8.07
C ILE A 32 1.37 13.92 -8.85
N GLY A 33 0.16 14.13 -9.37
CA GLY A 33 -0.57 13.17 -10.17
C GLY A 33 -1.07 12.00 -9.33
N THR A 34 -0.71 10.78 -9.73
CA THR A 34 -1.27 9.54 -9.16
C THR A 34 -0.39 8.88 -8.11
N ARG A 35 0.65 9.57 -7.64
CA ARG A 35 1.63 9.03 -6.69
C ARG A 35 1.10 9.01 -5.27
N ALA A 36 1.47 7.98 -4.52
CA ALA A 36 1.36 8.00 -3.07
C ALA A 36 2.35 9.02 -2.49
N TYR A 37 1.94 9.73 -1.45
CA TYR A 37 2.76 10.77 -0.83
C TYR A 37 2.35 11.04 0.62
N THR A 38 3.26 11.63 1.37
CA THR A 38 3.02 12.16 2.73
C THR A 38 3.44 13.62 2.76
N TYR A 39 2.54 14.52 3.14
CA TYR A 39 2.83 15.94 3.31
C TYR A 39 2.70 16.37 4.77
N ARG A 40 3.77 16.93 5.34
CA ARG A 40 3.86 17.39 6.72
C ARG A 40 3.93 18.92 6.73
N ALA A 41 2.76 19.56 6.77
CA ALA A 41 2.64 21.01 6.70
C ALA A 41 3.47 21.76 7.76
N ALA A 42 3.51 21.24 9.00
CA ALA A 42 4.23 21.88 10.12
C ALA A 42 5.73 22.09 9.88
N ILE A 43 6.35 21.26 9.03
CA ILE A 43 7.77 21.35 8.68
C ILE A 43 8.00 21.60 7.19
N GLY A 44 6.92 21.77 6.41
CA GLY A 44 6.99 21.94 4.96
C GLY A 44 7.68 20.79 4.23
N GLU A 45 7.45 19.53 4.65
CA GLU A 45 8.11 18.36 4.04
C GLU A 45 7.10 17.57 3.19
N LEU A 46 7.42 17.34 1.92
CA LEU A 46 6.68 16.50 1.00
C LEU A 46 7.51 15.28 0.61
N ARG A 47 7.03 14.08 0.97
CA ARG A 47 7.62 12.80 0.58
C ARG A 47 6.78 12.17 -0.50
N ILE A 48 7.36 11.87 -1.66
CA ILE A 48 6.65 11.32 -2.82
C ILE A 48 7.25 9.96 -3.17
N LYS A 49 6.39 8.94 -3.25
CA LYS A 49 6.78 7.59 -3.66
C LYS A 49 6.98 7.49 -5.16
N VAL A 50 7.76 6.48 -5.55
CA VAL A 50 7.97 6.16 -6.97
C VAL A 50 6.65 5.69 -7.60
N ALA A 51 6.43 6.02 -8.87
CA ALA A 51 5.29 5.50 -9.64
C ALA A 51 5.72 4.39 -10.61
N THR A 52 6.35 3.32 -10.12
CA THR A 52 6.65 2.18 -11.01
C THR A 52 5.40 1.34 -11.27
N GLN A 53 5.40 0.56 -12.37
CA GLN A 53 4.36 -0.45 -12.60
C GLN A 53 4.27 -1.45 -11.44
N ILE A 54 5.39 -1.71 -10.77
CA ILE A 54 5.46 -2.58 -9.60
C ILE A 54 4.57 -2.03 -8.47
N HIS A 55 4.50 -0.71 -8.25
CA HIS A 55 3.57 -0.12 -7.26
C HIS A 55 2.10 -0.36 -7.64
N GLY A 56 1.78 -0.35 -8.93
CA GLY A 56 0.41 -0.58 -9.42
C GLY A 56 -0.14 -1.96 -9.07
N THR A 57 0.74 -2.97 -8.95
CA THR A 57 0.37 -4.37 -8.64
C THR A 57 -0.38 -4.53 -7.31
N ILE A 58 -0.14 -3.62 -6.37
CA ILE A 58 -0.65 -3.72 -5.00
C ILE A 58 -2.17 -3.59 -4.94
N SER A 59 -2.76 -2.77 -5.81
CA SER A 59 -4.21 -2.71 -5.95
C SER A 59 -4.80 -4.04 -6.44
N GLY A 60 -4.14 -4.71 -7.39
CA GLY A 60 -4.55 -6.04 -7.87
C GLY A 60 -4.51 -7.08 -6.76
N TRP A 61 -3.43 -7.08 -5.98
CA TRP A 61 -3.29 -7.97 -4.84
C TRP A 61 -4.32 -7.69 -3.75
N ALA A 62 -4.50 -6.43 -3.33
CA ALA A 62 -5.47 -6.05 -2.33
C ALA A 62 -6.93 -6.35 -2.76
N ALA A 63 -7.25 -6.23 -4.06
CA ALA A 63 -8.53 -6.68 -4.60
C ALA A 63 -8.76 -8.18 -4.41
N GLY A 64 -7.70 -8.98 -4.35
CA GLY A 64 -7.76 -10.40 -4.02
C GLY A 64 -8.46 -10.67 -2.69
N LEU A 65 -8.19 -9.86 -1.65
CA LEU A 65 -8.87 -10.02 -0.36
C LEU A 65 -10.39 -9.86 -0.48
N ILE A 66 -10.84 -8.86 -1.25
CA ILE A 66 -12.26 -8.61 -1.48
C ILE A 66 -12.88 -9.79 -2.24
N ARG A 67 -12.21 -10.25 -3.31
CA ARG A 67 -12.67 -11.39 -4.12
C ARG A 67 -12.78 -12.68 -3.31
N GLU A 68 -11.80 -12.96 -2.45
CA GLU A 68 -11.83 -14.15 -1.58
C GLU A 68 -12.99 -14.08 -0.58
N GLY A 69 -13.24 -12.92 0.03
CA GLY A 69 -14.37 -12.74 0.94
C GLY A 69 -15.73 -12.84 0.25
N GLU A 70 -15.87 -12.26 -0.95
CA GLU A 70 -17.08 -12.39 -1.77
C GLU A 70 -17.31 -13.85 -2.20
N ALA A 71 -16.26 -14.55 -2.64
CA ALA A 71 -16.34 -15.95 -3.06
C ALA A 71 -16.69 -16.89 -1.90
N ALA A 72 -16.19 -16.58 -0.70
CA ALA A 72 -16.54 -17.31 0.52
C ALA A 72 -17.95 -16.96 1.04
N GLY A 73 -18.58 -15.90 0.51
CA GLY A 73 -19.88 -15.42 0.96
C GLY A 73 -19.82 -14.68 2.30
N ALA A 74 -18.66 -14.14 2.69
CA ALA A 74 -18.47 -13.43 3.95
C ALA A 74 -19.14 -12.04 3.98
N PHE A 75 -19.23 -11.38 2.83
CA PHE A 75 -19.89 -10.11 2.60
C PHE A 75 -20.30 -10.01 1.12
N ASP A 76 -21.19 -9.08 0.79
CA ASP A 76 -21.72 -8.95 -0.57
C ASP A 76 -20.83 -8.11 -1.48
N SER A 77 -21.06 -8.25 -2.79
CA SER A 77 -20.45 -7.36 -3.78
C SER A 77 -20.77 -5.91 -3.46
N ARG A 78 -19.75 -5.04 -3.51
CA ARG A 78 -19.84 -3.59 -3.21
C ARG A 78 -19.93 -3.24 -1.71
N ASP A 79 -19.77 -4.19 -0.80
CA ASP A 79 -19.63 -3.88 0.63
C ASP A 79 -18.24 -3.35 0.99
N LEU A 80 -17.23 -3.67 0.19
CA LEU A 80 -15.89 -3.14 0.31
C LEU A 80 -15.51 -2.35 -0.95
N PHE A 81 -14.85 -1.22 -0.75
CA PHE A 81 -14.26 -0.42 -1.80
C PHE A 81 -12.75 -0.46 -1.72
N LEU A 82 -12.12 -0.73 -2.87
CA LEU A 82 -10.69 -0.54 -3.03
C LEU A 82 -10.43 0.89 -3.50
N ILE A 83 -9.65 1.64 -2.74
CA ILE A 83 -9.28 3.01 -3.09
C ILE A 83 -7.76 3.08 -3.28
N SER A 84 -7.35 3.32 -4.51
CA SER A 84 -6.00 3.80 -4.81
C SER A 84 -6.04 5.32 -4.90
N LYS A 85 -5.05 6.00 -4.32
CA LYS A 85 -4.90 7.48 -4.40
C LYS A 85 -5.91 8.27 -3.56
N GLY A 86 -6.51 7.63 -2.55
CA GLY A 86 -7.44 8.29 -1.63
C GLY A 86 -6.70 9.19 -0.65
N ARG A 87 -6.96 10.50 -0.70
CA ARG A 87 -6.39 11.45 0.27
C ARG A 87 -6.99 11.24 1.66
N LEU A 88 -6.14 10.97 2.64
CA LEU A 88 -6.46 10.92 4.06
C LEU A 88 -5.95 12.17 4.75
N GLN A 89 -6.80 12.73 5.61
CA GLN A 89 -6.55 13.93 6.39
C GLN A 89 -7.39 13.90 7.68
N GLY A 90 -7.09 14.79 8.63
CA GLY A 90 -7.77 14.81 9.93
C GLY A 90 -7.22 13.73 10.89
N PHE A 91 -5.92 13.45 10.77
CA PHE A 91 -5.17 12.71 11.78
C PHE A 91 -5.11 13.51 13.09
N MET A 92 -4.93 12.82 14.22
CA MET A 92 -4.97 13.38 15.57
C MET A 92 -3.60 13.38 16.25
N GLY A 93 -3.46 14.18 17.30
CA GLY A 93 -2.25 14.22 18.13
C GLY A 93 -1.06 14.82 17.39
N GLU A 94 0.11 14.21 17.53
CA GLU A 94 1.34 14.66 16.85
C GLU A 94 1.27 14.59 15.32
N TYR A 95 0.25 13.90 14.78
CA TYR A 95 0.03 13.75 13.35
C TYR A 95 -0.96 14.77 12.77
N GLU A 96 -1.46 15.70 13.59
CA GLU A 96 -2.40 16.73 13.14
C GLU A 96 -1.82 17.56 11.99
N GLY A 97 -2.66 17.88 11.00
CA GLY A 97 -2.28 18.65 9.81
C GLY A 97 -1.50 17.88 8.75
N ILE A 98 -1.15 16.62 8.98
CA ILE A 98 -0.51 15.77 7.96
C ILE A 98 -1.56 15.32 6.92
N ILE A 99 -1.14 15.31 5.65
CA ILE A 99 -1.91 14.72 4.55
C ILE A 99 -1.18 13.46 4.09
N LYS A 100 -1.91 12.36 3.90
CA LYS A 100 -1.36 11.09 3.43
C LYS A 100 -2.20 10.53 2.30
N VAL A 101 -1.55 10.12 1.23
CA VAL A 101 -2.13 9.28 0.19
C VAL A 101 -1.43 7.93 0.27
N PRO A 102 -2.09 6.87 0.77
CA PRO A 102 -1.53 5.53 0.80
C PRO A 102 -1.51 4.92 -0.62
N ASP A 103 -0.69 3.88 -0.83
CA ASP A 103 -0.63 3.18 -2.12
C ASP A 103 -1.97 2.52 -2.44
N CYS A 104 -2.57 1.88 -1.44
CA CYS A 104 -3.89 1.29 -1.55
C CYS A 104 -4.59 1.22 -0.18
N ALA A 105 -5.91 1.28 -0.18
CA ALA A 105 -6.71 1.14 1.03
C ALA A 105 -8.04 0.42 0.76
N ILE A 106 -8.52 -0.32 1.75
CA ILE A 106 -9.84 -0.96 1.73
C ILE A 106 -10.77 -0.21 2.69
N VAL A 107 -11.91 0.22 2.17
CA VAL A 107 -12.92 0.98 2.90
C VAL A 107 -14.24 0.20 2.87
N PRO A 108 -14.73 -0.27 4.03
CA PRO A 108 -16.08 -0.78 4.13
C PRO A 108 -17.11 0.30 3.80
N ARG A 109 -18.20 -0.10 3.15
CA ARG A 109 -19.32 0.76 2.81
C ARG A 109 -19.78 1.53 4.05
N ARG A 110 -20.15 2.80 3.83
CA ARG A 110 -20.58 3.76 4.88
C ARG A 110 -19.48 4.19 5.86
N ARG A 111 -18.21 3.86 5.62
CA ARG A 111 -17.08 4.43 6.38
C ARG A 111 -16.39 5.54 5.60
N LEU A 112 -15.97 6.58 6.33
CA LEU A 112 -15.10 7.64 5.79
C LEU A 112 -13.63 7.22 5.75
N TRP A 113 -13.20 6.44 6.74
CA TRP A 113 -11.81 5.99 6.89
C TRP A 113 -11.67 4.53 6.46
N PRO A 114 -10.55 4.18 5.80
CA PRO A 114 -10.23 2.79 5.54
C PRO A 114 -10.05 2.02 6.83
N THR A 115 -10.24 0.71 6.73
CA THR A 115 -9.92 -0.23 7.81
C THR A 115 -8.57 -0.88 7.56
N LEU A 116 -8.24 -1.18 6.30
CA LEU A 116 -6.94 -1.70 5.90
C LEU A 116 -6.24 -0.72 4.98
N VAL A 117 -4.94 -0.57 5.18
CA VAL A 117 -4.05 0.23 4.31
C VAL A 117 -2.83 -0.59 3.92
N PHE A 118 -2.37 -0.39 2.70
CA PHE A 118 -1.23 -1.08 2.11
C PHE A 118 -0.19 -0.03 1.75
N GLU A 119 1.04 -0.20 2.25
CA GLU A 119 2.19 0.65 1.97
C GLU A 119 3.26 -0.20 1.29
N PHE A 120 3.57 0.15 0.04
CA PHE A 120 4.58 -0.52 -0.74
C PHE A 120 5.87 0.29 -0.75
N GLY A 121 7.01 -0.41 -0.76
CA GLY A 121 8.29 0.23 -0.96
C GLY A 121 9.19 -0.60 -1.86
N TYR A 122 9.60 0.01 -2.95
CA TYR A 122 10.67 -0.50 -3.82
C TYR A 122 11.96 0.23 -3.47
N ALA A 123 12.09 1.50 -3.86
CA ALA A 123 13.24 2.34 -3.51
C ALA A 123 13.12 3.00 -2.13
N GLU A 124 11.89 3.04 -1.58
CA GLU A 124 11.57 3.67 -0.31
C GLU A 124 12.34 3.02 0.85
N PRO A 125 12.98 3.81 1.73
CA PRO A 125 13.61 3.29 2.95
C PRO A 125 12.59 2.60 3.86
N TYR A 126 12.98 1.49 4.47
CA TYR A 126 12.08 0.74 5.35
C TYR A 126 11.60 1.55 6.58
N GLU A 127 12.45 2.42 7.11
CA GLU A 127 12.08 3.28 8.25
C GLU A 127 11.03 4.33 7.87
N ASP A 128 11.02 4.79 6.62
CA ASP A 128 9.99 5.71 6.13
C ASP A 128 8.63 5.00 5.98
N LEU A 129 8.63 3.75 5.50
CA LEU A 129 7.40 2.93 5.48
C LEU A 129 6.86 2.70 6.89
N LYS A 130 7.73 2.45 7.87
CA LYS A 130 7.31 2.33 9.28
C LYS A 130 6.74 3.65 9.81
N ALA A 131 7.34 4.79 9.47
CA ALA A 131 6.82 6.10 9.88
C ALA A 131 5.44 6.37 9.26
N ASP A 132 5.22 6.00 8.00
CA ASP A 132 3.93 6.10 7.34
C ASP A 132 2.88 5.19 8.00
N VAL A 133 3.25 3.95 8.34
CA VAL A 133 2.36 3.03 9.05
C VAL A 133 2.01 3.51 10.45
N LYS A 134 2.97 4.07 11.19
CA LYS A 134 2.72 4.71 12.50
C LYS A 134 1.72 5.84 12.37
N LEU A 135 1.94 6.76 11.43
CA LEU A 135 1.02 7.85 11.10
C LEU A 135 -0.40 7.31 10.81
N LEU A 136 -0.52 6.31 9.94
CA LEU A 136 -1.80 5.75 9.53
C LEU A 136 -2.54 5.10 10.71
N LEU A 137 -1.83 4.34 11.55
CA LEU A 137 -2.46 3.64 12.68
C LEU A 137 -2.74 4.60 13.84
N GLU A 138 -1.70 5.24 14.37
CA GLU A 138 -1.77 6.08 15.58
C GLU A 138 -2.54 7.38 15.28
N GLY A 139 -2.20 8.05 14.18
CA GLY A 139 -2.85 9.30 13.79
C GLY A 139 -4.33 9.12 13.43
N SER A 140 -4.74 7.94 12.95
CA SER A 140 -6.17 7.70 12.69
C SER A 140 -6.98 7.46 13.97
N ALA A 141 -6.33 7.45 15.14
CA ALA A 141 -6.95 7.17 16.44
C ALA A 141 -7.76 5.87 16.43
N GLY A 142 -7.17 4.83 15.83
CA GLY A 142 -7.82 3.52 15.74
C GLY A 142 -9.04 3.51 14.82
N LYS A 143 -9.05 4.28 13.72
CA LYS A 143 -10.01 4.12 12.61
C LYS A 143 -9.52 3.15 11.52
N ILE A 144 -8.20 3.02 11.36
CA ILE A 144 -7.53 1.96 10.59
C ILE A 144 -7.15 0.82 11.54
N SER A 145 -7.51 -0.42 11.22
CA SER A 145 -7.24 -1.62 12.06
C SER A 145 -5.85 -2.18 11.79
N LYS A 146 -5.51 -2.37 10.51
CA LYS A 146 -4.23 -2.92 10.09
C LYS A 146 -3.60 -2.06 9.00
N ALA A 147 -2.29 -2.00 9.06
CA ALA A 147 -1.46 -1.49 7.97
C ALA A 147 -0.51 -2.61 7.52
N ILE A 148 -0.38 -2.79 6.21
CA ILE A 148 0.39 -3.88 5.62
C ILE A 148 1.55 -3.24 4.85
N ILE A 149 2.78 -3.54 5.26
CA ILE A 149 3.99 -3.15 4.55
C ILE A 149 4.35 -4.26 3.56
N ILE A 150 4.62 -3.89 2.33
CA ILE A 150 5.23 -4.74 1.31
C ILE A 150 6.53 -4.05 0.91
N LYS A 151 7.68 -4.66 1.20
CA LYS A 151 8.99 -4.10 0.87
C LYS A 151 9.73 -5.05 -0.06
N LEU A 152 10.22 -4.53 -1.18
CA LEU A 152 11.13 -5.23 -2.08
C LEU A 152 12.50 -4.57 -2.04
N ASP A 153 13.57 -5.34 -2.19
CA ASP A 153 14.88 -4.76 -2.50
C ASP A 153 14.91 -4.38 -3.99
N PRO A 154 15.36 -3.16 -4.35
CA PRO A 154 15.52 -2.77 -5.75
C PRO A 154 16.43 -3.71 -6.53
N LEU A 155 16.22 -3.76 -7.85
CA LEU A 155 17.15 -4.44 -8.75
C LEU A 155 18.47 -3.70 -8.79
N HIS A 156 19.57 -4.45 -8.78
CA HIS A 156 20.92 -3.96 -9.04
C HIS A 156 21.29 -4.20 -10.51
N ASP A 157 22.38 -3.56 -10.96
CA ASP A 157 22.88 -3.70 -12.32
C ASP A 157 23.10 -5.18 -12.69
N GLY A 158 22.43 -5.61 -13.76
CA GLY A 158 22.48 -6.98 -14.26
C GLY A 158 21.48 -7.95 -13.64
N GLU A 159 20.70 -7.53 -12.64
CA GLU A 159 19.60 -8.34 -12.09
C GLU A 159 18.34 -8.21 -12.97
N THR A 160 17.73 -9.35 -13.30
CA THR A 160 16.47 -9.41 -14.06
C THR A 160 15.28 -9.84 -13.21
N GLU A 161 15.50 -10.15 -11.93
CA GLU A 161 14.51 -10.72 -11.02
C GLU A 161 14.68 -10.16 -9.60
N ILE A 162 13.56 -9.95 -8.90
CA ILE A 162 13.56 -9.50 -7.51
C ILE A 162 14.12 -10.60 -6.60
N GLN A 163 15.26 -10.34 -5.98
CA GLN A 163 15.94 -11.32 -5.13
C GLN A 163 15.36 -11.40 -3.72
N ARG A 164 14.85 -10.27 -3.21
CA ARG A 164 14.45 -10.12 -1.81
C ARG A 164 13.22 -9.24 -1.65
N GLY A 165 12.35 -9.66 -0.75
CA GLY A 165 11.22 -8.86 -0.32
C GLY A 165 10.47 -9.52 0.81
N PHE A 166 9.67 -8.75 1.53
CA PHE A 166 8.86 -9.24 2.64
C PHE A 166 7.52 -8.51 2.76
N VAL A 167 6.59 -9.16 3.43
CA VAL A 167 5.31 -8.60 3.87
C VAL A 167 5.27 -8.58 5.40
N GLU A 168 4.72 -7.50 5.96
CA GLU A 168 4.62 -7.29 7.41
C GLU A 168 3.28 -6.62 7.75
N ILE A 169 2.62 -7.08 8.81
CA ILE A 169 1.36 -6.49 9.30
C ILE A 169 1.66 -5.65 10.56
N TRP A 170 1.00 -4.51 10.68
CA TRP A 170 1.01 -3.66 11.87
C TRP A 170 -0.42 -3.41 12.35
N HIS A 171 -0.57 -3.16 13.65
CA HIS A 171 -1.84 -2.82 14.30
C HIS A 171 -1.57 -1.94 15.53
N LEU A 172 -2.63 -1.42 16.16
CA LEU A 172 -2.51 -0.71 17.42
C LEU A 172 -2.58 -1.66 18.61
N VAL A 173 -1.64 -1.50 19.55
CA VAL A 173 -1.68 -2.06 20.91
C VAL A 173 -1.49 -0.89 21.86
N ASP A 174 -2.47 -0.66 22.74
CA ASP A 174 -2.45 0.45 23.71
C ASP A 174 -2.15 1.82 23.07
N GLY A 175 -2.71 2.05 21.87
CA GLY A 175 -2.54 3.30 21.12
C GLY A 175 -1.22 3.43 20.35
N GLN A 176 -0.33 2.43 20.40
CA GLN A 176 0.95 2.43 19.68
C GLN A 176 0.96 1.43 18.53
N ALA A 177 1.49 1.84 17.38
CA ALA A 177 1.65 0.96 16.25
C ALA A 177 2.70 -0.11 16.55
N THR A 178 2.25 -1.35 16.51
CA THR A 178 3.04 -2.54 16.85
C THR A 178 2.97 -3.53 15.70
N LYS A 179 4.12 -4.10 15.35
CA LYS A 179 4.23 -5.18 14.37
C LYS A 179 3.47 -6.43 14.87
N HIS A 180 2.60 -6.96 14.03
CA HIS A 180 1.93 -8.24 14.24
C HIS A 180 2.83 -9.38 13.73
N GLY A 181 3.36 -10.18 14.65
CA GLY A 181 4.11 -11.39 14.31
C GLY A 181 5.47 -11.08 13.66
N CYS A 182 5.96 -12.00 12.83
CA CYS A 182 7.24 -11.87 12.12
C CYS A 182 7.04 -11.39 10.67
N LYS A 183 8.13 -10.91 10.07
CA LYS A 183 8.19 -10.65 8.62
C LYS A 183 7.98 -11.96 7.88
N LYS A 184 7.09 -11.97 6.90
CA LYS A 184 6.93 -13.11 6.00
C LYS A 184 7.72 -12.85 4.72
N SER A 185 8.63 -13.76 4.38
CA SER A 185 9.42 -13.66 3.15
C SER A 185 8.50 -13.72 1.94
N LEU A 186 8.64 -12.76 1.04
CA LEU A 186 7.95 -12.71 -0.24
C LEU A 186 8.84 -13.27 -1.35
N PHE A 187 10.10 -12.81 -1.39
CA PHE A 187 11.15 -13.30 -2.28
C PHE A 187 12.41 -13.73 -1.49
N PRO A 188 13.05 -14.84 -1.89
CA PRO A 188 12.59 -15.78 -2.92
C PRO A 188 11.34 -16.56 -2.46
N PRO A 189 10.51 -17.09 -3.38
CA PRO A 189 9.43 -17.99 -3.03
C PRO A 189 9.97 -19.21 -2.26
N PRO A 190 9.20 -19.76 -1.29
CA PRO A 190 9.66 -20.88 -0.49
C PRO A 190 9.84 -22.13 -1.37
N ARG A 191 11.00 -22.78 -1.29
CA ARG A 191 11.29 -24.03 -2.01
C ARG A 191 10.36 -25.18 -1.65
N SER A 192 9.73 -25.12 -0.48
CA SER A 192 8.76 -26.11 -0.02
C SER A 192 7.43 -26.06 -0.78
N HIS A 193 7.20 -25.03 -1.60
CA HIS A 193 5.88 -24.71 -2.18
C HIS A 193 4.78 -24.56 -1.11
N GLU A 194 5.18 -24.21 0.12
CA GLU A 194 4.22 -23.93 1.18
C GLU A 194 3.40 -22.69 0.83
N VAL A 195 2.08 -22.82 0.92
CA VAL A 195 1.15 -21.72 0.65
C VAL A 195 1.35 -20.63 1.70
N GLN A 196 1.76 -19.45 1.24
CA GLN A 196 1.92 -18.29 2.10
C GLN A 196 0.77 -17.30 1.91
N LYS A 197 0.21 -16.86 3.03
CA LYS A 197 -0.94 -15.94 3.08
C LYS A 197 -0.92 -15.05 4.32
N LEU A 198 -1.66 -13.96 4.27
CA LEU A 198 -2.16 -13.26 5.46
C LEU A 198 -3.56 -13.78 5.78
N GLU A 199 -3.86 -13.96 7.05
CA GLU A 199 -5.22 -14.24 7.52
C GLU A 199 -5.70 -12.99 8.25
N LEU A 200 -6.75 -12.37 7.72
CA LEU A 200 -7.29 -11.11 8.23
C LEU A 200 -8.69 -11.37 8.82
N PRO A 201 -8.88 -11.16 10.13
CA PRO A 201 -10.19 -11.29 10.76
C PRO A 201 -11.20 -10.32 10.16
N LEU A 202 -12.45 -10.74 10.01
CA LEU A 202 -13.54 -9.85 9.58
C LEU A 202 -13.74 -8.69 10.54
N GLY A 203 -13.49 -8.90 11.84
CA GLY A 203 -13.48 -7.83 12.83
C GLY A 203 -12.48 -6.71 12.52
N ASP A 204 -11.39 -7.03 11.83
CA ASP A 204 -10.41 -6.06 11.36
C ASP A 204 -10.79 -5.47 10.00
N ILE A 205 -11.37 -6.27 9.09
CA ILE A 205 -11.78 -5.83 7.74
C ILE A 205 -13.00 -4.90 7.81
N LEU A 206 -14.07 -5.33 8.48
CA LEU A 206 -15.38 -4.63 8.49
C LEU A 206 -15.53 -3.69 9.70
N ARG A 207 -14.85 -3.99 10.81
CA ARG A 207 -14.79 -3.13 12.00
C ARG A 207 -16.19 -2.79 12.53
N SER A 208 -16.53 -1.51 12.66
CA SER A 208 -17.84 -1.08 13.14
C SER A 208 -18.98 -1.36 12.14
N GLN A 209 -18.68 -1.95 10.99
CA GLN A 209 -19.67 -2.38 10.00
C GLN A 209 -19.77 -3.91 9.95
N LEU A 210 -19.15 -4.64 10.88
CA LEU A 210 -19.22 -6.10 10.94
C LEU A 210 -20.67 -6.58 11.00
N ASP A 211 -21.46 -6.08 11.96
CA ASP A 211 -22.85 -6.52 12.16
C ASP A 211 -23.79 -6.14 11.01
N ASP A 212 -23.41 -5.13 10.22
CA ASP A 212 -24.21 -4.63 9.09
C ASP A 212 -23.86 -5.30 7.76
N LEU A 213 -22.62 -5.75 7.59
CA LEU A 213 -22.06 -6.19 6.29
C LEU A 213 -21.60 -7.65 6.28
N ALA A 214 -21.39 -8.28 7.43
CA ALA A 214 -21.08 -9.70 7.47
C ALA A 214 -22.36 -10.52 7.21
N ASN A 215 -22.23 -11.52 6.34
CA ASN A 215 -23.32 -12.43 6.04
C ASN A 215 -23.52 -13.46 7.17
N GLU A 216 -24.69 -14.10 7.19
CA GLU A 216 -25.05 -15.09 8.22
C GLU A 216 -24.00 -16.22 8.28
N GLY A 217 -23.59 -16.58 9.51
CA GLY A 217 -22.57 -17.59 9.76
C GLY A 217 -21.14 -17.07 9.82
N TRP A 218 -20.92 -15.78 9.52
CA TRP A 218 -19.62 -15.12 9.64
C TRP A 218 -19.56 -14.21 10.86
N GLY A 219 -18.50 -14.34 11.63
CA GLY A 219 -18.25 -13.64 12.88
C GLY A 219 -16.94 -12.85 12.87
N ARG A 220 -16.69 -12.19 14.00
CA ARG A 220 -15.55 -11.28 14.18
C ARG A 220 -14.19 -11.95 13.94
N ASP A 221 -14.04 -13.18 14.40
CA ASP A 221 -12.77 -13.90 14.42
C ASP A 221 -12.58 -14.78 13.17
N ASP A 222 -13.61 -14.90 12.32
CA ASP A 222 -13.47 -15.57 11.03
C ASP A 222 -12.55 -14.75 10.13
N THR A 223 -11.76 -15.45 9.32
CA THR A 223 -10.66 -14.83 8.56
C THR A 223 -10.84 -14.99 7.06
N ILE A 224 -10.42 -13.95 6.33
CA ILE A 224 -10.24 -14.03 4.88
C ILE A 224 -8.75 -14.11 4.59
N ALA A 225 -8.38 -15.03 3.70
CA ALA A 225 -7.01 -15.23 3.27
C ALA A 225 -6.62 -14.24 2.16
N LEU A 226 -5.40 -13.71 2.25
CA LEU A 226 -4.76 -12.95 1.19
C LEU A 226 -3.45 -13.63 0.81
N TYR A 227 -3.47 -14.34 -0.31
CA TYR A 227 -2.39 -15.22 -0.77
C TYR A 227 -1.23 -14.44 -1.39
N PHE A 228 0.00 -14.93 -1.21
CA PHE A 228 1.21 -14.26 -1.74
C PHE A 228 1.52 -14.62 -3.18
N ASP A 229 1.04 -15.75 -3.70
CA ASP A 229 1.36 -16.18 -5.06
C ASP A 229 0.86 -15.18 -6.11
N PRO A 230 -0.38 -14.66 -6.04
CA PRO A 230 -0.80 -13.59 -6.95
C PRO A 230 0.06 -12.32 -6.84
N LEU A 231 0.54 -11.97 -5.63
CA LEU A 231 1.42 -10.81 -5.46
C LEU A 231 2.76 -11.03 -6.16
N ARG A 232 3.33 -12.23 -6.07
CA ARG A 232 4.58 -12.57 -6.75
C ARG A 232 4.43 -12.49 -8.25
N GLU A 233 3.39 -13.12 -8.79
CA GLU A 233 3.08 -13.10 -10.22
C GLU A 233 2.96 -11.66 -10.73
N TYR A 234 2.22 -10.80 -10.02
CA TYR A 234 2.11 -9.39 -10.40
C TYR A 234 3.44 -8.65 -10.34
N ILE A 235 4.26 -8.91 -9.31
CA ILE A 235 5.59 -8.28 -9.18
C ILE A 235 6.52 -8.76 -10.29
N GLU A 236 6.55 -10.04 -10.60
CA GLU A 236 7.38 -10.63 -11.66
C GLU A 236 7.00 -10.04 -13.02
N GLU A 237 5.69 -10.00 -13.34
CA GLU A 237 5.20 -9.40 -14.58
C GLU A 237 5.53 -7.90 -14.64
N ALA A 238 5.32 -7.15 -13.56
CA ALA A 238 5.65 -5.73 -13.51
C ALA A 238 7.15 -5.47 -13.59
N THR A 239 7.97 -6.39 -13.07
CA THR A 239 9.43 -6.33 -13.17
C THR A 239 9.89 -6.56 -14.61
N TRP A 240 9.34 -7.56 -15.29
CA TRP A 240 9.58 -7.79 -16.71
C TRP A 240 9.23 -6.56 -17.54
N ARG A 241 8.02 -6.00 -17.38
CA ARG A 241 7.60 -4.77 -18.08
C ARG A 241 8.54 -3.59 -17.79
N HIS A 242 8.98 -3.43 -16.55
CA HIS A 242 9.93 -2.39 -16.17
C HIS A 242 11.27 -2.54 -16.89
N LEU A 243 11.81 -3.76 -16.95
CA LEU A 243 13.09 -4.05 -17.62
C LEU A 243 13.01 -3.87 -19.13
N VAL A 244 11.90 -4.27 -19.76
CA VAL A 244 11.63 -4.00 -21.19
C VAL A 244 11.60 -2.49 -21.45
N GLN A 245 10.89 -1.71 -20.62
CA GLN A 245 10.82 -0.24 -20.76
C GLN A 245 12.18 0.44 -20.57
N LYS A 246 13.08 -0.16 -19.79
CA LYS A 246 14.47 0.32 -19.61
C LYS A 246 15.42 -0.19 -20.71
N GLY A 247 14.95 -1.01 -21.66
CA GLY A 247 15.76 -1.58 -22.73
C GLY A 247 16.75 -2.66 -22.27
N VAL A 248 16.49 -3.27 -21.09
CA VAL A 248 17.33 -4.34 -20.53
C VAL A 248 16.92 -5.70 -21.09
N LEU A 249 15.63 -5.89 -21.36
CA LEU A 249 15.06 -7.10 -21.97
C LEU A 249 14.40 -6.75 -23.31
N GLU A 250 14.38 -7.72 -24.23
CA GLU A 250 13.64 -7.61 -25.49
C GLU A 250 12.15 -7.90 -25.27
N CYS A 251 11.30 -7.27 -26.08
CA CYS A 251 9.86 -7.50 -26.08
C CYS A 251 9.54 -8.54 -27.16
N ASP A 252 9.30 -9.78 -26.75
CA ASP A 252 9.01 -10.88 -27.69
C ASP A 252 7.64 -10.76 -28.40
N ASP A 253 6.83 -9.74 -28.05
CA ASP A 253 5.51 -9.48 -28.63
C ASP A 253 5.53 -8.99 -30.09
N GLU A 254 6.71 -8.74 -30.70
CA GLU A 254 6.87 -8.44 -32.13
C GLU A 254 7.55 -9.59 -32.90
N SER A 255 6.94 -10.78 -32.89
CA SER A 255 7.19 -11.79 -33.92
C SER A 255 5.99 -11.89 -34.85
N ASP A 256 6.13 -11.30 -36.05
CA ASP A 256 5.20 -11.38 -37.20
C ASP A 256 4.84 -12.83 -37.60
#